data_AF-A0A192UQI8-F1
#
_entry.id   AF-A0A192UQI8-F1
#
_cell.length_a   1.000
_cell.length_b   1.000
_cell.length_c   1.000
_cell.angle_alpha   90.00
_cell.angle_beta   90.00
_cell.angle_gamma   90.00
#
_symmetry.space_group_name_H-M   'P 1'
#
loop_
_entity.id
_entity.type
_entity.pdbx_description
1 polymer ?
#
loop_
_entity_poly.entity_id
_entity_poly.type
_entity_poly.pdbx_seq_one_letter_code
_entity_poly.pdbx_strand_id
1 'polypeptide(L)'
;MFAGVLKCADCGSAMTFNTKQMRDKVYMVYKCSSYVNRGKNVCSIHSVALSLLEDVVLQDIRNNAKLAASEQEKLIKRLMKYGNREQEEKRLALEKSLCEAKAGLRSLTD
;
A
#
# COMPACT_ATOMS: atom_id res chain seq x y z
N MET A 1 2.67 -7.48 -13.17
CA MET A 1 1.31 -7.51 -12.60
C MET A 1 1.12 -6.54 -11.44
N PHE A 2 1.94 -6.56 -10.38
CA PHE A 2 1.73 -5.74 -9.16
C PHE A 2 2.65 -4.53 -8.98
N ALA A 3 3.43 -4.16 -10.01
CA ALA A 3 4.33 -3.02 -9.92
C ALA A 3 3.53 -1.72 -9.71
N GLY A 4 3.99 -0.87 -8.79
CA GLY A 4 3.33 0.40 -8.46
C GLY A 4 2.16 0.28 -7.47
N VAL A 5 1.42 -0.83 -7.48
CA VAL A 5 0.36 -1.14 -6.52
C VAL A 5 0.95 -1.66 -5.21
N LEU A 6 1.86 -2.63 -5.28
CA LEU A 6 2.53 -3.17 -4.10
C LEU A 6 3.50 -2.13 -3.52
N LYS A 7 3.36 -1.82 -2.22
CA LYS A 7 4.22 -0.90 -1.48
C LYS A 7 4.99 -1.64 -0.39
N CYS A 8 6.21 -1.17 -0.12
CA CYS A 8 6.99 -1.58 1.04
C CYS A 8 6.31 -1.05 2.31
N ALA A 9 6.06 -1.92 3.28
CA ALA A 9 5.43 -1.53 4.55
C ALA A 9 6.28 -0.51 5.33
N ASP A 10 7.61 -0.68 5.30
CA ASP A 10 8.51 0.13 6.12
C ASP A 10 8.78 1.52 5.54
N CYS A 11 9.11 1.60 4.25
CA CYS A 11 9.54 2.87 3.64
C CYS A 11 8.54 3.47 2.64
N GLY A 12 7.35 2.87 2.49
CA GLY A 12 6.26 3.32 1.61
C GLY A 12 6.55 3.30 0.11
N SER A 13 7.77 2.98 -0.30
CA SER A 13 8.19 2.96 -1.71
C SER A 13 7.53 1.81 -2.45
N ALA A 14 7.33 1.96 -3.76
CA ALA A 14 6.81 0.88 -4.60
C ALA A 14 7.73 -0.36 -4.56
N MET A 15 7.16 -1.55 -4.72
CA MET A 15 7.92 -2.76 -4.94
C MET A 15 8.04 -3.04 -6.43
N THR A 16 9.21 -3.48 -6.87
CA THR A 16 9.53 -3.77 -8.28
C THR A 16 9.77 -5.26 -8.49
N PHE A 17 9.34 -5.76 -9.65
CA PHE A 17 9.51 -7.16 -10.03
C PHE A 17 10.97 -7.46 -10.31
N ASN A 18 11.44 -8.61 -9.84
CA ASN A 18 12.79 -9.12 -10.03
C ASN A 18 12.75 -10.64 -10.16
N THR A 19 13.78 -11.18 -10.80
CA THR A 19 14.09 -12.61 -10.75
C THR A 19 15.27 -12.83 -9.81
N LYS A 20 15.23 -13.94 -9.05
CA LYS A 20 16.33 -14.40 -8.20
C LYS A 20 16.74 -15.78 -8.69
N GLN A 21 17.98 -15.90 -9.17
CA GLN A 21 18.57 -17.20 -9.48
C GLN A 21 19.11 -17.82 -8.19
N MET A 22 18.78 -19.10 -7.95
CA MET A 22 19.37 -19.87 -6.87
C MET A 22 19.56 -21.32 -7.34
N ARG A 23 20.83 -21.71 -7.52
CA ARG A 23 21.23 -22.94 -8.22
C ARG A 23 20.57 -22.96 -9.60
N ASP A 24 19.92 -24.06 -9.97
CA ASP A 24 19.28 -24.24 -11.29
C ASP A 24 17.81 -23.77 -11.31
N LYS A 25 17.39 -22.95 -10.34
CA LYS A 25 16.00 -22.49 -10.23
C LYS A 25 15.89 -20.96 -10.25
N VAL A 26 14.96 -20.47 -11.07
CA VAL A 26 14.57 -19.07 -11.13
C VAL A 26 13.36 -18.83 -10.23
N TYR A 27 13.45 -17.86 -9.33
CA TYR A 27 12.35 -17.42 -8.48
C TYR A 27 11.89 -16.03 -8.89
N MET A 28 10.58 -15.84 -9.01
CA MET A 28 9.97 -14.54 -9.29
C MET A 28 9.61 -13.85 -7.99
N VAL A 29 10.11 -12.63 -7.77
CA VAL A 29 9.96 -11.90 -6.51
C VAL A 29 9.71 -10.42 -6.75
N TYR A 30 8.95 -9.79 -5.86
CA TYR A 30 8.90 -8.35 -5.74
C TYR A 30 9.87 -7.89 -4.66
N LYS A 31 10.63 -6.82 -4.92
CA LYS A 31 11.57 -6.22 -3.95
C LYS A 31 11.30 -4.74 -3.77
N CYS A 32 11.57 -4.21 -2.58
CA CYS A 32 11.44 -2.77 -2.32
C CYS A 32 12.35 -1.96 -3.27
N SER A 33 11.78 -1.01 -4.01
CA SER A 33 12.54 -0.21 -4.98
C SER A 33 13.59 0.69 -4.32
N SER A 34 13.32 1.22 -3.13
CA SER A 34 14.28 2.01 -2.37
C SER A 34 15.53 1.19 -2.04
N TYR A 35 15.36 -0.05 -1.59
CA TYR A 35 16.49 -0.95 -1.36
C TYR A 35 17.22 -1.28 -2.67
N VAL A 36 16.50 -1.65 -3.73
CA VAL A 36 17.11 -2.02 -5.02
C VAL A 36 17.92 -0.87 -5.62
N ASN A 37 17.41 0.37 -5.54
CA ASN A 37 18.01 1.52 -6.22
C ASN A 37 19.00 2.28 -5.35
N ARG A 38 18.81 2.32 -4.02
CA ARG A 38 19.60 3.15 -3.08
C ARG A 38 20.29 2.35 -1.99
N GLY A 39 20.05 1.04 -1.92
CA GLY A 39 20.69 0.14 -0.98
C GLY A 39 20.17 0.23 0.45
N LYS A 40 20.87 -0.47 1.35
CA LYS A 40 20.49 -0.72 2.75
C LYS A 40 20.39 0.53 3.62
N ASN A 41 21.02 1.64 3.22
CA ASN A 41 21.02 2.88 3.99
C ASN A 41 19.64 3.58 3.95
N VAL A 42 18.78 3.22 3.00
CA VAL A 42 17.43 3.81 2.85
C VAL A 42 16.33 2.84 3.30
N CYS A 43 16.51 1.54 3.09
CA CYS A 43 15.56 0.51 3.50
C CYS A 43 16.28 -0.85 3.57
N SER A 44 15.85 -1.77 4.42
CA SER A 44 16.39 -3.14 4.48
C SER A 44 15.87 -3.99 3.29
N ILE A 45 16.33 -5.26 3.22
CA ILE A 45 16.01 -6.16 2.10
C ILE A 45 14.58 -6.72 2.22
N HIS A 46 13.58 -5.93 1.82
CA HIS A 46 12.20 -6.40 1.75
C HIS A 46 11.90 -7.08 0.42
N SER A 47 11.39 -8.31 0.48
CA SER A 47 10.96 -9.06 -0.70
C SER A 47 9.76 -9.96 -0.43
N VAL A 48 8.91 -10.13 -1.44
CA VAL A 48 7.75 -11.03 -1.41
C VAL A 48 7.79 -11.90 -2.66
N ALA A 49 7.52 -13.20 -2.53
CA ALA A 49 7.45 -14.10 -3.67
C ALA A 49 6.22 -13.80 -4.53
N LEU A 50 6.34 -13.89 -5.86
CA LEU A 50 5.21 -13.67 -6.77
C LEU A 50 4.07 -14.66 -6.47
N SER A 51 4.38 -15.94 -6.30
CA SER A 51 3.38 -16.99 -6.05
C SER A 51 2.55 -16.72 -4.79
N LEU A 52 3.22 -16.34 -3.69
CA LEU A 52 2.53 -15.98 -2.44
C LEU A 52 1.59 -14.78 -2.65
N LEU A 53 2.03 -13.79 -3.42
CA LEU A 53 1.23 -12.61 -3.70
C LEU A 53 0.01 -12.96 -4.57
N GLU A 54 0.19 -13.80 -5.59
CA GLU A 54 -0.90 -14.29 -6.43
C GLU A 54 -1.93 -15.07 -5.61
N ASP A 55 -1.48 -15.97 -4.74
CA ASP A 55 -2.35 -16.79 -3.90
C ASP A 55 -3.19 -15.92 -2.95
N VAL A 56 -2.56 -14.98 -2.25
CA VAL A 56 -3.24 -14.09 -1.31
C VAL A 56 -4.24 -13.19 -2.02
N VAL A 57 -3.84 -12.57 -3.14
CA VAL A 57 -4.73 -11.68 -3.91
C VAL A 57 -5.91 -12.46 -4.49
N LEU A 58 -5.67 -13.65 -5.04
CA LEU A 58 -6.72 -14.48 -5.60
C LEU A 58 -7.69 -14.98 -4.52
N GLN A 59 -7.18 -15.33 -3.33
CA GLN A 59 -8.01 -15.70 -2.19
C GLN A 59 -8.89 -14.53 -1.75
N ASP A 60 -8.35 -13.32 -1.65
CA ASP A 60 -9.12 -12.13 -1.27
C ASP A 60 -10.20 -11.80 -2.31
N ILE A 61 -9.87 -11.87 -3.61
CA ILE A 61 -10.85 -11.70 -4.71
C ILE A 61 -11.99 -12.71 -4.57
N ARG A 62 -11.68 -13.99 -4.35
CA ARG A 62 -12.69 -15.05 -4.18
C ARG A 62 -13.55 -14.82 -2.94
N ASN A 63 -12.95 -14.38 -1.83
CA ASN A 63 -13.68 -14.09 -0.60
C ASN A 63 -14.64 -12.90 -0.79
N ASN A 64 -14.18 -11.82 -1.43
CA ASN A 64 -15.03 -10.68 -1.73
C ASN A 64 -16.15 -11.03 -2.73
N ALA A 65 -15.87 -11.88 -3.72
CA ALA A 65 -16.90 -12.38 -4.64
C ALA A 65 -17.98 -13.21 -3.90
N LYS A 66 -17.58 -14.08 -2.96
CA LYS A 66 -18.53 -14.83 -2.12
C LYS A 66 -19.38 -13.90 -1.25
N LEU A 67 -18.76 -12.91 -0.61
CA LEU A 67 -19.46 -11.91 0.20
C LEU A 67 -20.46 -11.11 -0.66
N ALA A 68 -20.08 -10.72 -1.87
CA ALA A 68 -20.96 -10.01 -2.80
C ALA A 68 -22.17 -10.86 -3.20
N ALA A 69 -21.97 -12.15 -3.45
CA ALA A 69 -23.04 -13.04 -3.91
C ALA A 69 -24.02 -13.47 -2.79
N SER A 70 -23.53 -13.62 -1.55
CA SER A 70 -24.32 -14.22 -0.46
C SER A 70 -24.64 -13.25 0.69
N GLU A 71 -23.88 -12.17 0.83
CA GLU A 71 -23.90 -11.31 2.01
C GLU A 71 -23.79 -9.82 1.64
N GLN A 72 -24.56 -9.39 0.64
CA GLN A 72 -24.49 -8.05 0.05
C GLN A 72 -24.54 -6.92 1.10
N GLU A 73 -25.36 -7.06 2.14
CA GLU A 73 -25.47 -6.04 3.19
C GLU A 73 -24.19 -5.90 4.04
N LYS A 74 -23.52 -7.03 4.35
CA LYS A 74 -22.22 -6.99 5.04
C LYS A 74 -21.14 -6.35 4.16
N LEU A 75 -21.18 -6.62 2.85
CA LEU A 75 -20.28 -5.98 1.90
C LEU A 75 -20.50 -4.45 1.84
N ILE A 76 -21.76 -4.01 1.74
CA ILE A 76 -22.10 -2.57 1.74
C ILE A 76 -21.62 -1.89 3.03
N LYS A 77 -21.88 -2.49 4.20
CA LYS A 77 -21.41 -1.95 5.50
C LYS A 77 -19.88 -1.83 5.54
N ARG A 78 -19.17 -2.85 5.02
CA ARG A 78 -17.70 -2.84 4.94
C ARG A 78 -17.20 -1.72 4.02
N LEU A 79 -17.81 -1.54 2.85
CA LEU A 79 -17.46 -0.48 1.89
C LEU A 79 -17.72 0.92 2.47
N MET A 80 -18.87 1.14 3.10
CA MET A 80 -19.19 2.41 3.78
C MET A 80 -18.18 2.72 4.88
N LYS A 81 -17.80 1.72 5.69
CA LYS A 81 -16.77 1.89 6.72
C LYS A 81 -15.42 2.32 6.14
N TYR A 82 -15.00 1.73 5.02
CA TYR A 82 -13.77 2.12 4.34
C TYR A 82 -13.85 3.55 3.80
N GLY A 83 -14.93 3.91 3.11
CA GLY A 83 -15.12 5.26 2.57
C GLY A 83 -15.13 6.34 3.66
N ASN A 84 -15.84 6.10 4.76
CA ASN A 84 -15.89 7.03 5.89
C ASN A 84 -14.51 7.22 6.53
N ARG A 85 -13.72 6.15 6.66
CA ARG A 85 -12.36 6.24 7.19
C ARG A 85 -11.45 7.05 6.29
N GLU A 86 -11.50 6.82 4.98
CA GLU A 86 -10.71 7.58 4.01
C GLU A 86 -11.08 9.07 4.01
N GLN A 87 -12.38 9.37 4.08
CA GLN A 87 -12.88 10.75 4.16
C GLN A 87 -12.39 11.44 5.44
N GLU A 88 -12.42 10.73 6.57
CA GLU A 88 -11.96 11.26 7.86
C GLU A 88 -10.44 11.50 7.86
N GLU A 89 -9.65 10.57 7.34
CA GLU A 89 -8.19 10.74 7.19
C GLU A 89 -7.86 11.96 6.31
N LYS A 90 -8.59 12.18 5.21
CA LYS A 90 -8.44 13.37 4.35
C LYS A 90 -8.86 14.66 5.06
N ARG A 91 -9.96 14.63 5.83
CA ARG A 91 -10.43 15.79 6.60
C ARG A 91 -9.38 16.23 7.60
N LEU A 92 -8.84 15.30 8.39
CA LEU A 92 -7.81 15.57 9.38
C LEU A 92 -6.53 16.11 8.74
N ALA A 93 -6.11 15.55 7.60
CA ALA A 93 -4.95 16.05 6.85
C ALA A 93 -5.16 17.49 6.35
N LEU A 94 -6.35 17.79 5.82
CA LEU A 94 -6.68 19.13 5.33
C LEU A 94 -6.75 20.16 6.47
N GLU A 95 -7.35 19.79 7.61
CA GLU A 95 -7.41 20.63 8.81
C GLU A 95 -6.02 20.94 9.36
N LYS A 96 -5.12 19.95 9.37
CA LYS A 96 -3.72 20.14 9.74
C LYS A 96 -3.02 21.13 8.81
N SER A 97 -3.12 20.95 7.49
CA SER A 97 -2.53 21.86 6.51
C SER A 97 -3.10 23.29 6.63
N LEU A 98 -4.39 23.43 6.93
CA LEU A 98 -5.02 24.73 7.15
C LEU A 98 -4.48 25.41 8.41
N CYS A 99 -4.26 24.65 9.48
CA CYS A 99 -3.66 25.16 10.72
C CYS A 99 -2.23 25.65 10.49
N GLU A 100 -1.42 24.87 9.79
CA GLU A 100 -0.03 25.22 9.44
C GLU A 100 0.03 26.47 8.55
N ALA A 101 -0.83 26.56 7.53
CA ALA A 101 -0.91 27.72 6.66
C ALA A 101 -1.36 28.99 7.42
N LYS A 102 -2.35 28.86 8.31
CA LYS A 102 -2.80 29.98 9.18
C LYS A 102 -1.71 30.43 10.15
N ALA A 103 -0.95 29.51 10.72
CA ALA A 103 0.17 29.83 11.60
C ALA A 103 1.28 30.59 10.84
N GLY A 104 1.62 30.14 9.63
CA GLY A 104 2.58 30.83 8.77
C GLY A 104 2.14 32.24 8.35
N LEU A 105 0.85 32.46 8.10
CA LEU A 105 0.32 33.80 7.83
C LEU A 105 0.44 34.74 9.03
N ARG A 106 0.21 34.24 10.25
CA ARG A 106 0.33 35.07 11.47
C ARG A 106 1.76 35.54 11.71
N SER A 107 2.75 34.69 11.45
CA SER A 107 4.18 35.06 11.58
C SER A 107 4.68 36.08 10.55
N LEU A 108 3.87 36.44 9.54
CA LEU A 108 4.19 37.48 8.55
C LEU A 108 3.50 38.82 8.86
N THR A 109 2.58 38.83 9.83
CA THR A 109 1.81 40.02 10.25
C THR A 109 2.26 40.60 11.59
N ASP A 110 3.26 39.97 12.24
CA ASP A 110 4.00 40.44 13.43
C ASP A 110 5.41 40.87 13.02
#